data_AF-A0A654G505-F1
#
_entry.id   AF-A0A654G505-F1
#
_cell.length_a   1.000
_cell.length_b   1.000
_cell.length_c   1.000
_cell.angle_alpha   90.00
_cell.angle_beta   90.00
_cell.angle_gamma   90.00
#
_symmetry.space_group_name_H-M   'P 1'
#
loop_
_entity.id
_entity.type
_entity.pdbx_description
1 polymer ?
#
loop_
_entity_poly.entity_id
_entity_poly.type
_entity_poly.pdbx_seq_one_letter_code
_entity_poly.pdbx_strand_id
1 'polypeptide(L)'
;MLVLFETSGGFALFKVLDEGKLSNVEDLGTEFYSAESARRMGLHKYLKNNCDDGEILAVADPKLGDIITEKLDIECVHNDAVMELLRGVRSQLTELLSGLDDNDLAPMSLELSHILARYKLKITSDKVETMIFLSIGLLDDLDKERNTYTKRVYEWYGLHFPELANIVQDNILYAKVVKLMGNRINAATLDFSEILADEVEAELKEASMVSTRTEVSDLDLMHIQELCDQVLSIAEDKTLLCDDLKNKMNKIAPNRTALVGELVGARLISHCGSLWNLSKLPGSTIQILGAEKTLYRALKTKQATPKYGLIYHAPLVRQAAPENKSKIARSLAAKSALAIRCDAFARLRNLEGGDLGACEEEEIYEEDTKMEADDEEEPKTEEPSKKRKKEAEPETVEEPAKKGKHEVAMVSH
;
A
#
# COMPACT_ATOMS: atom_id res chain seq x y z
N MET A 1 -8.84 43.13 37.80
CA MET A 1 -9.18 41.75 37.39
C MET A 1 -8.58 41.53 36.01
N LEU A 2 -7.78 40.47 35.83
CA LEU A 2 -7.29 40.06 34.52
C LEU A 2 -8.26 39.07 33.89
N VAL A 3 -8.34 39.03 32.57
CA VAL A 3 -9.15 38.07 31.81
C VAL A 3 -8.24 37.33 30.85
N LEU A 4 -8.10 36.01 31.04
CA LEU A 4 -7.35 35.15 30.13
C LEU A 4 -8.20 34.84 28.90
N PHE A 5 -7.68 35.19 27.73
CA PHE A 5 -8.35 34.98 26.46
C PHE A 5 -7.49 34.13 25.52
N GLU A 6 -8.09 33.09 24.94
CA GLU A 6 -7.42 32.14 24.04
C GLU A 6 -7.86 32.36 22.59
N THR A 7 -6.90 32.43 21.67
CA THR A 7 -7.10 32.49 20.21
C THR A 7 -6.30 31.40 19.50
N SER A 8 -6.58 31.17 18.22
CA SER A 8 -5.72 30.34 17.37
C SER A 8 -4.30 30.89 17.16
N GLY A 9 -4.08 32.19 17.42
CA GLY A 9 -2.76 32.83 17.33
C GLY A 9 -1.97 32.86 18.65
N GLY A 10 -2.61 32.61 19.80
CA GLY A 10 -1.96 32.66 21.12
C GLY A 10 -2.89 33.09 22.27
N PHE A 11 -2.28 33.48 23.39
CA PHE A 11 -2.96 33.93 24.61
C PHE A 11 -2.90 35.45 24.73
N ALA A 12 -3.99 36.08 25.15
CA ALA A 12 -4.06 37.49 25.50
C ALA A 12 -4.58 37.67 26.93
N LEU A 13 -4.11 38.71 27.62
CA LEU A 13 -4.61 39.14 28.93
C LEU A 13 -5.24 40.52 28.80
N PHE A 14 -6.52 40.63 29.16
CA PHE A 14 -7.22 41.91 29.22
C PHE A 14 -7.39 42.35 30.68
N LYS A 15 -6.83 43.52 31.03
CA LYS A 15 -6.95 44.10 32.38
C LYS A 15 -8.21 44.95 32.47
N VAL A 16 -9.24 44.43 33.15
CA VAL A 16 -10.49 45.17 33.37
C VAL A 16 -10.24 46.25 34.42
N LEU A 17 -10.33 47.50 33.98
CA LEU A 17 -10.36 48.71 34.80
C LEU A 17 -11.81 49.22 34.87
N ASP A 18 -12.21 49.80 36.00
CA ASP A 18 -13.59 50.29 36.23
C ASP A 18 -13.99 51.50 35.35
N GLU A 19 -13.09 52.02 34.52
CA GLU A 19 -13.31 53.16 33.62
C GLU A 19 -12.99 52.84 32.14
N GLY A 20 -13.76 51.95 31.51
CA GLY A 20 -14.11 52.02 30.07
C GLY A 20 -12.99 52.02 29.02
N LYS A 21 -11.73 51.75 29.37
CA LYS A 21 -10.58 51.71 28.45
C LYS A 21 -9.65 50.55 28.79
N LEU A 22 -9.44 49.69 27.81
CA LEU A 22 -8.38 48.68 27.83
C LEU A 22 -7.16 49.29 27.14
N SER A 23 -5.99 49.24 27.79
CA SER A 23 -4.74 49.78 27.25
C SER A 23 -3.62 48.75 27.29
N ASN A 24 -2.86 48.71 26.18
CA ASN A 24 -1.66 47.91 25.92
C ASN A 24 -1.93 46.53 25.30
N VAL A 25 -1.89 46.50 23.96
CA VAL A 25 -1.67 45.30 23.13
C VAL A 25 -0.54 45.66 22.18
N GLU A 26 0.70 45.28 22.50
CA GLU A 26 1.83 45.37 21.58
C GLU A 26 2.59 44.02 21.56
N ASP A 27 3.02 43.63 20.36
CA ASP A 27 3.86 42.49 20.01
C ASP A 27 3.43 41.07 20.46
N LEU A 28 2.50 40.47 19.69
CA LEU A 28 2.28 39.01 19.64
C LEU A 28 2.53 38.36 18.26
N GLY A 29 2.40 39.10 17.16
CA GLY A 29 2.38 38.53 15.80
C GLY A 29 3.70 37.89 15.35
N THR A 30 4.84 38.32 15.89
CA THR A 30 6.19 37.87 15.49
C THR A 30 6.68 36.65 16.27
N GLU A 31 6.11 36.33 17.43
CA GLU A 31 6.63 35.29 18.33
C GLU A 31 6.05 33.88 18.08
N PHE A 32 4.87 33.78 17.46
CA PHE A 32 4.12 32.53 17.28
C PHE A 32 4.20 31.89 15.88
N TYR A 33 5.06 32.39 14.99
CA TYR A 33 5.20 31.92 13.60
C TYR A 33 5.65 30.44 13.45
N SER A 34 6.05 29.75 14.52
CA SER A 34 6.43 28.33 14.47
C SER A 34 5.86 27.49 15.62
N ALA A 35 5.51 26.24 15.30
CA ALA A 35 5.02 25.25 16.26
C ALA A 35 6.05 24.85 17.33
N GLU A 36 7.34 25.14 17.13
CA GLU A 36 8.38 24.94 18.15
C GLU A 36 8.47 26.13 19.12
N SER A 37 8.27 27.36 18.66
CA SER A 37 8.18 28.55 19.52
C SER A 37 6.96 28.48 20.45
N ALA A 38 5.80 28.08 19.92
CA ALA A 38 4.58 27.90 20.71
C ALA A 38 4.72 26.84 21.84
N ARG A 39 5.64 25.88 21.70
CA ARG A 39 5.98 24.92 22.76
C ARG A 39 6.94 25.48 23.83
N ARG A 40 7.72 26.52 23.50
CA ARG A 40 8.75 27.10 24.39
C ARG A 40 8.22 28.15 25.36
N MET A 41 7.11 28.81 25.04
CA MET A 41 6.34 29.63 26.00
C MET A 41 5.01 28.96 26.32
N GLY A 42 5.08 27.90 27.14
CA GLY A 42 3.88 27.37 27.78
C GLY A 42 3.21 28.42 28.68
N LEU A 43 1.88 28.35 28.79
CA LEU A 43 1.02 29.24 29.58
C LEU A 43 1.60 29.63 30.95
N HIS A 44 2.26 28.68 31.63
CA HIS A 44 3.00 28.89 32.89
C HIS A 44 4.04 30.02 32.85
N LYS A 45 4.84 30.16 31.78
CA LYS A 45 5.85 31.23 31.66
C LYS A 45 5.19 32.57 31.30
N TYR A 46 4.12 32.55 30.51
CA TYR A 46 3.38 33.75 30.14
C TYR A 46 2.64 34.37 31.34
N LEU A 47 1.94 33.55 32.13
CA LEU A 47 1.25 34.01 33.35
C LEU A 47 2.24 34.53 34.41
N LYS A 48 3.35 33.81 34.66
CA LYS A 48 4.39 34.25 35.63
C LYS A 48 5.12 35.55 35.28
N ASN A 49 5.08 35.97 34.01
CA ASN A 49 5.69 37.23 33.58
C ASN A 49 4.71 38.42 33.60
N ASN A 50 3.39 38.15 33.62
CA ASN A 50 2.34 39.15 33.31
C ASN A 50 1.24 39.26 34.39
N CYS A 51 1.30 38.47 35.47
CA CYS A 51 0.40 38.56 36.62
C CYS A 51 1.19 38.95 37.87
N ASP A 52 0.79 40.03 38.53
CA ASP A 52 1.36 40.46 39.81
C ASP A 52 0.70 39.72 40.99
N ASP A 53 1.44 39.58 42.10
CA ASP A 53 0.99 38.92 43.34
C ASP A 53 -0.23 39.65 43.96
N GLY A 54 -1.44 39.19 43.62
CA GLY A 54 -2.71 39.72 44.12
C GLY A 54 -3.77 40.02 43.04
N GLU A 55 -3.50 39.76 41.75
CA GLU A 55 -4.49 39.94 40.69
C GLU A 55 -5.39 38.71 40.48
N ILE A 56 -6.70 38.90 40.60
CA ILE A 56 -7.71 37.86 40.29
C ILE A 56 -7.78 37.62 38.78
N LEU A 57 -7.64 36.36 38.36
CA LEU A 57 -7.67 35.91 36.96
C LEU A 57 -9.04 35.30 36.59
N ALA A 58 -9.70 35.86 35.59
CA ALA A 58 -10.95 35.35 35.06
C ALA A 58 -10.69 34.34 33.92
N VAL A 59 -11.24 33.13 34.03
CA VAL A 59 -10.96 32.00 33.13
C VAL A 59 -12.25 31.39 32.56
N ALA A 60 -12.21 31.02 31.28
CA ALA A 60 -13.36 30.47 30.55
C ALA A 60 -13.78 29.08 31.03
N ASP A 61 -12.84 28.16 31.22
CA ASP A 61 -13.10 26.78 31.67
C ASP A 61 -12.76 26.62 33.17
N PRO A 62 -13.68 26.10 34.00
CA PRO A 62 -13.43 25.94 35.44
C PRO A 62 -12.27 24.98 35.71
N LYS A 63 -12.19 23.87 34.96
CA LYS A 63 -11.10 22.89 35.06
C LYS A 63 -9.72 23.47 34.77
N LEU A 64 -9.65 24.49 33.90
CA LEU A 64 -8.39 25.17 33.61
C LEU A 64 -8.03 26.12 34.77
N GLY A 65 -9.03 26.82 35.34
CA GLY A 65 -8.88 27.62 36.56
C GLY A 65 -8.37 26.81 37.76
N ASP A 66 -8.95 25.62 38.00
CA ASP A 66 -8.51 24.71 39.05
C ASP A 66 -7.01 24.35 38.89
N ILE A 67 -6.61 23.94 37.68
CA ILE A 67 -5.22 23.56 37.35
C ILE A 67 -4.25 24.75 37.43
N ILE A 68 -4.70 25.97 37.14
CA ILE A 68 -3.89 27.19 37.27
C ILE A 68 -3.69 27.50 38.76
N THR A 69 -4.77 27.48 39.55
CA THR A 69 -4.72 27.75 41.00
C THR A 69 -3.80 26.76 41.70
N GLU A 70 -3.91 25.45 41.39
CA GLU A 70 -3.04 24.40 41.95
C GLU A 70 -1.54 24.52 41.61
N LYS A 71 -1.17 25.20 40.52
CA LYS A 71 0.21 25.19 39.97
C LYS A 71 0.91 26.53 39.96
N LEU A 72 0.16 27.62 40.10
CA LEU A 72 0.65 28.99 39.99
C LEU A 72 0.27 29.85 41.21
N ASP A 73 -0.53 29.34 42.14
CA ASP A 73 -1.04 30.07 43.32
C ASP A 73 -1.81 31.37 42.97
N ILE A 74 -2.36 31.46 41.76
CA ILE A 74 -3.17 32.59 41.27
C ILE A 74 -4.65 32.31 41.52
N GLU A 75 -5.35 33.24 42.18
CA GLU A 75 -6.80 33.15 42.39
C GLU A 75 -7.58 33.23 41.07
N CYS A 76 -8.20 32.13 40.67
CA CYS A 76 -9.01 32.05 39.45
C CYS A 76 -10.51 32.16 39.73
N VAL A 77 -11.22 32.93 38.89
CA VAL A 77 -12.68 33.11 38.96
C VAL A 77 -13.35 32.67 37.67
N HIS A 78 -14.39 31.85 37.81
CA HIS A 78 -15.27 31.41 36.73
C HIS A 78 -16.72 31.70 37.11
N ASN A 79 -17.41 32.54 36.33
CA ASN A 79 -18.78 32.99 36.57
C ASN A 79 -19.47 33.31 35.23
N ASP A 80 -20.81 33.30 35.18
CA ASP A 80 -21.58 33.68 33.98
C ASP A 80 -21.23 35.09 33.46
N ALA A 81 -20.94 36.03 34.37
CA ALA A 81 -20.48 37.38 34.02
C ALA A 81 -19.12 37.39 33.28
N VAL A 82 -18.22 36.44 33.58
CA VAL A 82 -16.95 36.26 32.86
C VAL A 82 -17.23 35.73 31.45
N MET A 83 -18.21 34.84 31.28
CA MET A 83 -18.57 34.29 29.97
C MET A 83 -19.17 35.35 29.03
N GLU A 84 -20.03 36.23 29.53
CA GLU A 84 -20.54 37.37 28.73
C GLU A 84 -19.44 38.41 28.44
N LEU A 85 -18.48 38.63 29.36
CA LEU A 85 -17.32 39.48 29.09
C LEU A 85 -16.43 38.89 27.99
N LEU A 86 -16.10 37.59 28.05
CA LEU A 86 -15.35 36.87 27.03
C LEU A 86 -16.07 36.87 25.66
N ARG A 87 -17.40 36.90 25.67
CA ARG A 87 -18.23 37.04 24.46
C ARG A 87 -18.14 38.45 23.88
N GLY A 88 -18.15 39.49 24.72
CA GLY A 88 -17.91 40.87 24.29
C GLY A 88 -16.53 41.03 23.64
N VAL A 89 -15.48 40.51 24.28
CA VAL A 89 -14.10 40.49 23.75
C VAL A 89 -14.04 39.77 22.39
N ARG A 90 -14.71 38.62 22.24
CA ARG A 90 -14.82 37.92 20.93
C ARG A 90 -15.49 38.76 19.86
N SER A 91 -16.54 39.51 20.19
CA SER A 91 -17.30 40.29 19.20
C SER A 91 -16.57 41.52 18.68
N GLN A 92 -15.59 42.04 19.43
CA GLN A 92 -14.77 43.21 19.06
C GLN A 92 -13.29 42.86 18.89
N LEU A 93 -12.98 41.57 18.65
CA LEU A 93 -11.61 41.07 18.62
C LEU A 93 -10.74 41.73 17.54
N THR A 94 -11.34 42.08 16.41
CA THR A 94 -10.71 42.80 15.29
C THR A 94 -10.34 44.25 15.62
N GLU A 95 -11.08 44.92 16.51
CA GLU A 95 -10.77 46.27 16.98
C GLU A 95 -9.81 46.26 18.18
N LEU A 96 -9.86 45.19 19.00
CA LEU A 96 -9.01 45.02 20.18
C LEU A 96 -7.59 44.52 19.87
N LEU A 97 -7.38 43.80 18.75
CA LEU A 97 -6.08 43.28 18.33
C LEU A 97 -5.54 44.07 17.13
N SER A 98 -5.02 45.28 17.39
CA SER A 98 -4.37 46.09 16.36
C SER A 98 -3.15 45.35 15.76
N GLY A 99 -3.27 44.91 14.52
CA GLY A 99 -2.23 44.19 13.78
C GLY A 99 -2.52 42.70 13.48
N LEU A 100 -3.73 42.19 13.80
CA LEU A 100 -4.21 40.88 13.35
C LEU A 100 -5.58 41.02 12.68
N ASP A 101 -5.61 41.04 11.36
CA ASP A 101 -6.86 41.08 10.59
C ASP A 101 -7.58 39.72 10.63
N ASP A 102 -8.91 39.71 10.43
CA ASP A 102 -9.70 38.48 10.26
C ASP A 102 -9.13 37.53 9.18
N ASN A 103 -8.49 38.11 8.15
CA ASN A 103 -7.84 37.39 7.05
C ASN A 103 -6.64 36.54 7.51
N ASP A 104 -5.98 36.90 8.61
CA ASP A 104 -4.85 36.15 9.18
C ASP A 104 -5.32 35.17 10.28
N LEU A 105 -6.35 35.53 11.04
CA LEU A 105 -6.89 34.65 12.08
C LEU A 105 -7.63 33.44 11.50
N ALA A 106 -8.37 33.62 10.40
CA ALA A 106 -9.08 32.55 9.71
C ALA A 106 -8.17 31.37 9.28
N PRO A 107 -7.06 31.56 8.53
CA PRO A 107 -6.17 30.45 8.16
C PRO A 107 -5.46 29.82 9.36
N MET A 108 -5.08 30.58 10.39
CA MET A 108 -4.52 30.01 11.63
C MET A 108 -5.53 29.10 12.33
N SER A 109 -6.79 29.51 12.43
CA SER A 109 -7.86 28.70 13.02
C SER A 109 -8.11 27.42 12.22
N LEU A 110 -8.06 27.50 10.89
CA LEU A 110 -8.20 26.36 9.99
C LEU A 110 -7.02 25.38 10.15
N GLU A 111 -5.78 25.87 10.19
CA GLU A 111 -4.60 25.03 10.37
C GLU A 111 -4.61 24.34 11.75
N LEU A 112 -4.91 25.07 12.83
CA LEU A 112 -5.03 24.50 14.16
C LEU A 112 -6.14 23.45 14.22
N SER A 113 -7.27 23.68 13.54
CA SER A 113 -8.35 22.69 13.41
C SER A 113 -7.88 21.43 12.67
N HIS A 114 -7.08 21.57 11.61
CA HIS A 114 -6.50 20.45 10.86
C HIS A 114 -5.48 19.67 11.70
N ILE A 115 -4.63 20.35 12.47
CA ILE A 115 -3.66 19.71 13.38
C ILE A 115 -4.38 18.92 14.46
N LEU A 116 -5.38 19.53 15.11
CA LEU A 116 -6.19 18.90 16.16
C LEU A 116 -7.00 17.72 15.61
N ALA A 117 -7.60 17.85 14.42
CA ALA A 117 -8.30 16.76 13.75
C ALA A 117 -7.35 15.61 13.40
N ARG A 118 -6.17 15.90 12.83
CA ARG A 118 -5.14 14.88 12.53
C ARG A 118 -4.64 14.17 13.79
N TYR A 119 -4.47 14.90 14.90
CA TYR A 119 -4.06 14.34 16.19
C TYR A 119 -5.15 13.42 16.76
N LYS A 120 -6.41 13.87 16.84
CA LYS A 120 -7.53 13.07 17.35
C LYS A 120 -7.82 11.83 16.49
N LEU A 121 -7.81 11.97 15.17
CA LEU A 121 -8.10 10.89 14.23
C LEU A 121 -6.90 9.97 13.97
N LYS A 122 -5.70 10.31 14.48
CA LYS A 122 -4.44 9.56 14.24
C LYS A 122 -4.23 9.21 12.75
N ILE A 123 -4.45 10.16 11.83
CA ILE A 123 -4.51 9.95 10.36
C ILE A 123 -3.12 9.66 9.72
N THR A 124 -2.21 9.04 10.47
CA THR A 124 -0.94 8.51 9.98
C THR A 124 -1.14 7.22 9.18
N SER A 125 -2.33 6.61 9.26
CA SER A 125 -2.66 5.31 8.64
C SER A 125 -2.73 5.35 7.10
N ASP A 126 -3.65 6.16 6.58
CA ASP A 126 -4.21 5.95 5.23
C ASP A 126 -3.20 6.29 4.13
N LYS A 127 -2.34 7.28 4.38
CA LYS A 127 -1.24 7.64 3.47
C LYS A 127 -0.29 6.47 3.22
N VAL A 128 -0.07 5.60 4.21
CA VAL A 128 0.86 4.48 4.09
C VAL A 128 0.25 3.33 3.26
N GLU A 129 -1.09 3.17 3.27
CA GLU A 129 -1.77 2.26 2.34
C GLU A 129 -1.65 2.73 0.89
N THR A 130 -1.80 4.03 0.63
CA THR A 130 -1.55 4.60 -0.70
C THR A 130 -0.10 4.36 -1.15
N MET A 131 0.88 4.44 -0.24
CA MET A 131 2.27 4.10 -0.58
C MET A 131 2.45 2.64 -0.98
N ILE A 132 1.74 1.68 -0.37
CA ILE A 132 1.78 0.26 -0.81
C ILE A 132 1.28 0.12 -2.25
N PHE A 133 0.17 0.77 -2.58
CA PHE A 133 -0.39 0.77 -3.94
C PHE A 133 0.61 1.31 -4.98
N LEU A 134 1.28 2.43 -4.67
CA LEU A 134 2.30 3.02 -5.54
C LEU A 134 3.57 2.13 -5.63
N SER A 135 4.04 1.58 -4.52
CA SER A 135 5.24 0.72 -4.48
C SER A 135 5.09 -0.55 -5.31
N ILE A 136 3.92 -1.21 -5.30
CA ILE A 136 3.71 -2.42 -6.13
C ILE A 136 3.53 -2.09 -7.61
N GLY A 137 2.93 -0.93 -7.94
CA GLY A 137 2.89 -0.44 -9.32
C GLY A 137 4.30 -0.18 -9.87
N LEU A 138 5.12 0.54 -9.11
CA LEU A 138 6.53 0.76 -9.42
C LEU A 138 7.31 -0.55 -9.57
N LEU A 139 7.08 -1.54 -8.69
CA LEU A 139 7.74 -2.84 -8.78
C LEU A 139 7.41 -3.58 -10.08
N ASP A 140 6.13 -3.60 -10.48
CA ASP A 140 5.68 -4.23 -11.72
C ASP A 140 6.15 -3.45 -12.97
N ASP A 141 6.40 -2.14 -12.87
CA ASP A 141 6.94 -1.32 -13.96
C ASP A 141 8.47 -1.46 -14.10
N LEU A 142 9.23 -1.42 -13.00
CA LEU A 142 10.68 -1.71 -13.00
C LEU A 142 10.98 -3.11 -13.59
N ASP A 143 10.14 -4.11 -13.33
CA ASP A 143 10.27 -5.43 -13.96
C ASP A 143 10.09 -5.40 -15.49
N LYS A 144 9.18 -4.56 -16.02
CA LYS A 144 8.98 -4.39 -17.47
C LYS A 144 10.12 -3.62 -18.10
N GLU A 145 10.57 -2.54 -17.46
CA GLU A 145 11.65 -1.69 -17.94
C GLU A 145 12.98 -2.46 -17.95
N ARG A 146 13.35 -3.12 -16.84
CA ARG A 146 14.52 -4.02 -16.78
C ARG A 146 14.50 -5.03 -17.91
N ASN A 147 13.37 -5.72 -18.13
CA ASN A 147 13.25 -6.73 -19.19
C ASN A 147 13.36 -6.12 -20.60
N THR A 148 12.93 -4.87 -20.79
CA THR A 148 13.00 -4.15 -22.06
C THR A 148 14.42 -3.67 -22.34
N TYR A 149 15.09 -3.07 -21.35
CA TYR A 149 16.49 -2.68 -21.44
C TYR A 149 17.40 -3.89 -21.61
N THR A 150 17.17 -5.00 -20.90
CA THR A 150 17.98 -6.22 -21.08
C THR A 150 17.88 -6.70 -22.54
N LYS A 151 16.68 -6.76 -23.13
CA LYS A 151 16.51 -7.11 -24.56
C LYS A 151 17.27 -6.16 -25.47
N ARG A 152 17.31 -4.86 -25.15
CA ARG A 152 18.11 -3.88 -25.91
C ARG A 152 19.62 -4.13 -25.79
N VAL A 153 20.13 -4.55 -24.61
CA VAL A 153 21.53 -4.97 -24.45
C VAL A 153 21.83 -6.22 -25.30
N TYR A 154 20.95 -7.24 -25.28
CA TYR A 154 21.07 -8.41 -26.16
C TYR A 154 21.10 -8.05 -27.65
N GLU A 155 20.19 -7.17 -28.10
CA GLU A 155 20.15 -6.71 -29.50
C GLU A 155 21.43 -5.94 -29.90
N TRP A 156 21.89 -5.02 -29.04
CA TRP A 156 23.00 -4.12 -29.35
C TRP A 156 24.36 -4.82 -29.24
N TYR A 157 24.61 -5.53 -28.13
CA TYR A 157 25.84 -6.30 -27.93
C TYR A 157 25.88 -7.56 -28.81
N GLY A 158 24.71 -8.13 -29.14
CA GLY A 158 24.59 -9.24 -30.10
C GLY A 158 25.01 -8.88 -31.53
N LEU A 159 25.21 -7.60 -31.87
CA LEU A 159 25.90 -7.20 -33.11
C LEU A 159 27.39 -7.56 -33.07
N HIS A 160 28.02 -7.41 -31.90
CA HIS A 160 29.44 -7.67 -31.63
C HIS A 160 29.70 -9.14 -31.29
N PHE A 161 29.03 -9.68 -30.25
CA PHE A 161 29.25 -11.05 -29.78
C PHE A 161 27.91 -11.79 -29.56
N PRO A 162 27.38 -12.47 -30.60
CA PRO A 162 26.06 -13.11 -30.55
C PRO A 162 26.07 -14.43 -29.77
N GLU A 163 27.20 -15.16 -29.72
CA GLU A 163 27.26 -16.46 -29.06
C GLU A 163 27.01 -16.37 -27.55
N LEU A 164 27.37 -15.25 -26.92
CA LEU A 164 27.12 -14.98 -25.49
C LEU A 164 25.66 -15.18 -25.09
N ALA A 165 24.71 -14.87 -25.98
CA ALA A 165 23.28 -14.98 -25.71
C ALA A 165 22.78 -16.43 -25.66
N ASN A 166 23.52 -17.38 -26.25
CA ASN A 166 23.23 -18.81 -26.15
C ASN A 166 23.84 -19.42 -24.89
N ILE A 167 24.99 -18.90 -24.46
CA ILE A 167 25.77 -19.35 -23.29
C ILE A 167 25.11 -18.87 -21.99
N VAL A 168 24.86 -17.55 -21.87
CA VAL A 168 24.32 -16.94 -20.64
C VAL A 168 22.85 -16.59 -20.82
N GLN A 169 21.96 -17.42 -20.29
CA GLN A 169 20.50 -17.22 -20.35
C GLN A 169 19.95 -16.28 -19.27
N ASP A 170 20.69 -16.04 -18.17
CA ASP A 170 20.25 -15.10 -17.14
C ASP A 170 20.59 -13.66 -17.56
N ASN A 171 19.53 -12.90 -17.81
CA ASN A 171 19.50 -11.46 -18.03
C ASN A 171 20.46 -10.63 -17.14
N ILE A 172 20.54 -10.93 -15.84
CA ILE A 172 21.36 -10.15 -14.89
C ILE A 172 22.83 -10.53 -15.03
N LEU A 173 23.14 -11.82 -15.14
CA LEU A 173 24.52 -12.29 -15.35
C LEU A 173 25.05 -11.81 -16.70
N TYR A 174 24.24 -11.84 -17.75
CA TYR A 174 24.59 -11.31 -19.08
C TYR A 174 25.03 -9.84 -19.00
N ALA A 175 24.26 -8.97 -18.33
CA ALA A 175 24.63 -7.57 -18.15
C ALA A 175 25.94 -7.37 -17.37
N LYS A 176 26.20 -8.19 -16.32
CA LYS A 176 27.47 -8.16 -15.57
C LYS A 176 28.66 -8.59 -16.44
N VAL A 177 28.51 -9.64 -17.23
CA VAL A 177 29.55 -10.16 -18.12
C VAL A 177 29.89 -9.15 -19.22
N VAL A 178 28.87 -8.58 -19.89
CA VAL A 178 29.07 -7.53 -20.91
C VAL A 178 29.79 -6.31 -20.33
N LYS A 179 29.42 -5.89 -19.11
CA LYS A 179 30.08 -4.78 -18.40
C LYS A 179 31.57 -5.03 -18.19
N LEU A 180 31.95 -6.18 -17.62
CA LEU A 180 33.36 -6.51 -17.36
C LEU A 180 34.17 -6.73 -18.64
N MET A 181 33.62 -7.50 -19.58
CA MET A 181 34.31 -7.92 -20.80
C MET A 181 34.55 -6.72 -21.72
N GLY A 182 33.51 -5.91 -21.99
CA GLY A 182 33.55 -4.86 -22.99
C GLY A 182 33.86 -5.43 -24.38
N ASN A 183 35.12 -5.32 -24.82
CA ASN A 183 35.59 -5.83 -26.10
C ASN A 183 36.04 -7.30 -26.00
N ARG A 184 35.86 -8.09 -27.07
CA ARG A 184 36.13 -9.54 -27.11
C ARG A 184 37.58 -9.89 -26.80
N ILE A 185 38.51 -9.01 -27.16
CA ILE A 185 39.95 -9.19 -26.95
C ILE A 185 40.28 -9.31 -25.44
N ASN A 186 39.53 -8.61 -24.59
CA ASN A 186 39.74 -8.60 -23.15
C ASN A 186 39.21 -9.87 -22.46
N ALA A 187 38.34 -10.65 -23.11
CA ALA A 187 37.77 -11.88 -22.54
C ALA A 187 38.84 -12.95 -22.24
N ALA A 188 39.95 -12.96 -22.99
CA ALA A 188 41.06 -13.88 -22.76
C ALA A 188 41.96 -13.48 -21.56
N THR A 189 41.91 -12.21 -21.14
CA THR A 189 42.76 -11.65 -20.06
C THR A 189 42.02 -11.41 -18.74
N LEU A 190 40.69 -11.47 -18.76
CA LEU A 190 39.85 -11.26 -17.58
C LEU A 190 39.34 -12.60 -17.05
N ASP A 191 39.16 -12.66 -15.73
CA ASP A 191 38.58 -13.80 -15.03
C ASP A 191 37.12 -13.48 -14.66
N PHE A 192 36.21 -14.41 -14.91
CA PHE A 192 34.76 -14.24 -14.74
C PHE A 192 34.18 -15.03 -13.56
N SER A 193 35.03 -15.68 -12.77
CA SER A 193 34.66 -16.68 -11.76
C SER A 193 33.88 -16.12 -10.55
N GLU A 194 33.78 -14.79 -10.41
CA GLU A 194 32.86 -14.14 -9.45
C GLU A 194 31.40 -14.08 -9.94
N ILE A 195 31.14 -14.32 -11.24
CA ILE A 195 29.85 -14.12 -11.91
C ILE A 195 29.36 -15.39 -12.61
N LEU A 196 30.26 -16.16 -13.21
CA LEU A 196 29.97 -17.39 -13.95
C LEU A 196 30.61 -18.59 -13.25
N ALA A 197 30.04 -19.78 -13.49
CA ALA A 197 30.68 -21.04 -13.13
C ALA A 197 31.78 -21.39 -14.15
N ASP A 198 32.84 -22.05 -13.70
CA ASP A 198 34.05 -22.36 -14.48
C ASP A 198 33.78 -23.02 -15.85
N GLU A 199 32.76 -23.90 -15.93
CA GLU A 199 32.33 -24.55 -17.18
C GLU A 199 31.84 -23.53 -18.22
N VAL A 200 31.01 -22.56 -17.78
CA VAL A 200 30.42 -21.51 -18.62
C VAL A 200 31.46 -20.45 -18.98
N GLU A 201 32.42 -20.19 -18.09
CA GLU A 201 33.56 -19.31 -18.36
C GLU A 201 34.48 -19.89 -19.44
N ALA A 202 34.73 -21.20 -19.43
CA ALA A 202 35.51 -21.87 -20.47
C ALA A 202 34.82 -21.78 -21.84
N GLU A 203 33.52 -22.09 -21.92
CA GLU A 203 32.73 -21.95 -23.16
C GLU A 203 32.73 -20.50 -23.69
N LEU A 204 32.64 -19.51 -22.79
CA LEU A 204 32.71 -18.09 -23.16
C LEU A 204 34.08 -17.71 -23.74
N LYS A 205 35.17 -18.16 -23.11
CA LYS A 205 36.54 -17.93 -23.59
C LYS A 205 36.76 -18.60 -24.95
N GLU A 206 36.30 -19.83 -25.16
CA GLU A 206 36.35 -20.50 -26.47
C GLU A 206 35.53 -19.76 -27.54
N ALA A 207 34.28 -19.39 -27.24
CA ALA A 207 33.41 -18.68 -28.18
C ALA A 207 34.00 -17.30 -28.58
N SER A 208 34.65 -16.58 -27.65
CA SER A 208 35.30 -15.30 -27.95
C SER A 208 36.40 -15.39 -29.01
N MET A 209 37.08 -16.54 -29.11
CA MET A 209 38.15 -16.80 -30.08
C MET A 209 37.63 -17.23 -31.45
N VAL A 210 36.43 -17.80 -31.52
CA VAL A 210 35.79 -18.27 -32.76
C VAL A 210 34.92 -17.17 -33.42
N SER A 211 34.42 -16.21 -32.63
CA SER A 211 33.41 -15.24 -33.07
C SER A 211 33.87 -14.31 -34.20
N THR A 212 33.33 -14.53 -35.41
CA THR A 212 33.78 -13.91 -36.66
C THR A 212 33.09 -12.56 -36.98
N ARG A 213 32.74 -11.77 -35.95
CA ARG A 213 31.87 -10.58 -36.08
C ARG A 213 32.61 -9.24 -36.14
N THR A 214 31.86 -8.22 -36.53
CA THR A 214 32.30 -6.82 -36.71
C THR A 214 32.77 -6.19 -35.41
N GLU A 215 33.86 -5.44 -35.49
CA GLU A 215 34.38 -4.65 -34.37
C GLU A 215 33.52 -3.40 -34.17
N VAL A 216 33.17 -3.11 -32.91
CA VAL A 216 32.33 -1.98 -32.51
C VAL A 216 33.23 -0.86 -31.99
N SER A 217 32.84 0.40 -32.19
CA SER A 217 33.65 1.53 -31.76
C SER A 217 33.69 1.63 -30.23
N ASP A 218 34.80 2.15 -29.68
CA ASP A 218 34.94 2.31 -28.23
C ASP A 218 33.85 3.21 -27.63
N LEU A 219 33.36 4.20 -28.38
CA LEU A 219 32.23 5.06 -27.98
C LEU A 219 30.92 4.28 -27.87
N ASP A 220 30.64 3.37 -28.81
CA ASP A 220 29.45 2.51 -28.75
C ASP A 220 29.56 1.49 -27.61
N LEU A 221 30.77 0.95 -27.36
CA LEU A 221 31.03 0.06 -26.22
C LEU A 221 30.80 0.78 -24.88
N MET A 222 31.22 2.05 -24.74
CA MET A 222 30.93 2.86 -23.55
C MET A 222 29.41 3.01 -23.32
N HIS A 223 28.62 3.35 -24.35
CA HIS A 223 27.18 3.46 -24.21
C HIS A 223 26.50 2.11 -23.87
N ILE A 224 27.03 0.99 -24.37
CA ILE A 224 26.55 -0.35 -24.01
C ILE A 224 26.86 -0.66 -22.53
N GLN A 225 28.04 -0.29 -22.03
CA GLN A 225 28.42 -0.44 -20.61
C GLN A 225 27.53 0.43 -19.70
N GLU A 226 27.27 1.69 -20.06
CA GLU A 226 26.33 2.56 -19.34
C GLU A 226 24.90 1.97 -19.29
N LEU A 227 24.43 1.36 -20.39
CA LEU A 227 23.14 0.67 -20.41
C LEU A 227 23.13 -0.58 -19.51
N CYS A 228 24.25 -1.31 -19.42
CA CYS A 228 24.39 -2.41 -18.48
C CYS A 228 24.34 -1.92 -17.03
N ASP A 229 24.99 -0.79 -16.72
CA ASP A 229 24.93 -0.16 -15.40
C ASP A 229 23.51 0.26 -15.00
N GLN A 230 22.73 0.80 -15.93
CA GLN A 230 21.32 1.11 -15.71
C GLN A 230 20.50 -0.16 -15.41
N VAL A 231 20.72 -1.26 -16.14
CA VAL A 231 20.04 -2.55 -15.89
C VAL A 231 20.39 -3.11 -14.50
N LEU A 232 21.64 -2.96 -14.06
CA LEU A 232 22.10 -3.40 -12.74
C LEU A 232 21.53 -2.53 -11.62
N SER A 233 21.56 -1.19 -11.76
CA SER A 233 20.92 -0.25 -10.81
C SER A 233 19.44 -0.59 -10.61
N ILE A 234 18.69 -0.80 -11.70
CA ILE A 234 17.27 -1.16 -11.64
C ILE A 234 17.06 -2.51 -10.91
N ALA A 235 17.99 -3.47 -11.04
CA ALA A 235 17.92 -4.73 -10.32
C ALA A 235 18.17 -4.56 -8.80
N GLU A 236 19.09 -3.69 -8.42
CA GLU A 236 19.39 -3.34 -7.02
C GLU A 236 18.24 -2.54 -6.39
N ASP A 237 17.74 -1.50 -7.07
CA ASP A 237 16.57 -0.70 -6.66
C ASP A 237 15.34 -1.59 -6.46
N LYS A 238 15.16 -2.61 -7.31
CA LYS A 238 14.09 -3.60 -7.15
C LYS A 238 14.23 -4.39 -5.84
N THR A 239 15.43 -4.82 -5.46
CA THR A 239 15.62 -5.55 -4.18
C THR A 239 15.35 -4.66 -2.97
N LEU A 240 15.84 -3.42 -2.99
CA LEU A 240 15.57 -2.40 -1.98
C LEU A 240 14.05 -2.14 -1.83
N LEU A 241 13.35 -1.96 -2.95
CA LEU A 241 11.90 -1.73 -2.96
C LEU A 241 11.11 -2.94 -2.45
N CYS A 242 11.55 -4.16 -2.77
CA CYS A 242 10.97 -5.38 -2.20
C CYS A 242 11.09 -5.41 -0.67
N ASP A 243 12.26 -5.10 -0.12
CA ASP A 243 12.48 -5.17 1.33
C ASP A 243 11.78 -4.03 2.10
N ASP A 244 11.71 -2.83 1.54
CA ASP A 244 10.84 -1.76 2.08
C ASP A 244 9.35 -2.15 2.02
N LEU A 245 8.90 -2.81 0.94
CA LEU A 245 7.51 -3.31 0.83
C LEU A 245 7.21 -4.38 1.89
N LYS A 246 8.12 -5.32 2.18
CA LYS A 246 7.97 -6.29 3.28
C LYS A 246 7.80 -5.57 4.62
N ASN A 247 8.71 -4.63 4.91
CA ASN A 247 8.70 -3.84 6.15
C ASN A 247 7.42 -3.00 6.32
N LYS A 248 6.88 -2.43 5.24
CA LYS A 248 5.60 -1.70 5.23
C LYS A 248 4.42 -2.65 5.40
N MET A 249 4.44 -3.82 4.76
CA MET A 249 3.35 -4.78 4.85
C MET A 249 3.20 -5.37 6.25
N ASN A 250 4.30 -5.78 6.88
CA ASN A 250 4.32 -6.29 8.26
C ASN A 250 3.78 -5.27 9.28
N LYS A 251 3.94 -3.96 9.01
CA LYS A 251 3.40 -2.87 9.85
C LYS A 251 1.92 -2.56 9.61
N ILE A 252 1.33 -3.00 8.49
CA ILE A 252 -0.04 -2.67 8.08
C ILE A 252 -1.00 -3.85 8.23
N ALA A 253 -0.57 -5.05 7.84
CA ALA A 253 -1.40 -6.24 7.80
C ALA A 253 -0.59 -7.50 8.13
N PRO A 254 -0.07 -7.63 9.38
CA PRO A 254 0.79 -8.76 9.75
C PRO A 254 0.08 -10.10 9.60
N ASN A 255 -1.17 -10.24 10.06
CA ASN A 255 -1.89 -11.52 10.07
C ASN A 255 -2.09 -12.06 8.65
N ARG A 256 -2.46 -11.18 7.71
CA ARG A 256 -2.59 -11.58 6.30
C ARG A 256 -1.23 -11.82 5.61
N THR A 257 -0.19 -11.12 6.03
CA THR A 257 1.13 -11.23 5.42
C THR A 257 1.74 -12.59 5.66
N ALA A 258 1.54 -13.12 6.87
CA ALA A 258 1.90 -14.48 7.22
C ALA A 258 1.17 -15.49 6.29
N LEU A 259 -0.18 -15.48 6.29
CA LEU A 259 -1.02 -16.39 5.47
C LEU A 259 -0.73 -16.41 3.95
N VAL A 260 -0.48 -15.25 3.33
CA VAL A 260 -0.50 -15.10 1.86
C VAL A 260 0.85 -14.67 1.26
N GLY A 261 1.80 -14.22 2.10
CA GLY A 261 3.05 -13.60 1.69
C GLY A 261 2.90 -12.12 1.31
N GLU A 262 4.01 -11.37 1.40
CA GLU A 262 4.03 -9.91 1.29
C GLU A 262 3.64 -9.42 -0.11
N LEU A 263 4.16 -10.07 -1.16
CA LEU A 263 3.94 -9.68 -2.55
C LEU A 263 2.51 -9.92 -3.04
N VAL A 264 1.96 -11.10 -2.73
CA VAL A 264 0.56 -11.42 -3.10
C VAL A 264 -0.39 -10.58 -2.25
N GLY A 265 -0.05 -10.35 -0.97
CA GLY A 265 -0.71 -9.36 -0.14
C GLY A 265 -0.73 -7.95 -0.76
N ALA A 266 0.42 -7.43 -1.19
CA ALA A 266 0.51 -6.10 -1.81
C ALA A 266 -0.41 -5.98 -3.04
N ARG A 267 -0.40 -7.00 -3.91
CA ARG A 267 -1.27 -7.05 -5.10
C ARG A 267 -2.75 -7.10 -4.75
N LEU A 268 -3.16 -7.84 -3.72
CA LEU A 268 -4.56 -7.87 -3.25
C LEU A 268 -5.03 -6.49 -2.71
N ILE A 269 -4.20 -5.75 -1.96
CA ILE A 269 -4.55 -4.37 -1.53
C ILE A 269 -4.63 -3.46 -2.76
N SER A 270 -3.63 -3.53 -3.65
CA SER A 270 -3.54 -2.65 -4.82
C SER A 270 -4.73 -2.79 -5.76
N HIS A 271 -5.22 -4.01 -5.98
CA HIS A 271 -6.42 -4.27 -6.77
C HIS A 271 -7.70 -3.67 -6.15
N CYS A 272 -7.73 -3.44 -4.83
CA CYS A 272 -8.87 -2.84 -4.11
C CYS A 272 -8.67 -1.36 -3.75
N GLY A 273 -7.48 -0.79 -3.99
CA GLY A 273 -7.08 0.58 -3.67
C GLY A 273 -6.84 0.90 -2.19
N SER A 274 -7.43 0.15 -1.25
CA SER A 274 -7.21 0.28 0.20
C SER A 274 -7.56 -1.02 0.92
N LEU A 275 -6.90 -1.26 2.07
CA LEU A 275 -7.18 -2.38 2.97
C LEU A 275 -8.64 -2.37 3.47
N TRP A 276 -9.22 -1.18 3.67
CA TRP A 276 -10.62 -1.00 4.09
C TRP A 276 -11.64 -1.42 3.03
N ASN A 277 -11.30 -1.34 1.74
CA ASN A 277 -12.17 -1.85 0.69
C ASN A 277 -12.00 -3.36 0.51
N LEU A 278 -10.79 -3.88 0.68
CA LEU A 278 -10.50 -5.30 0.66
C LEU A 278 -11.23 -6.06 1.80
N SER A 279 -11.32 -5.49 3.01
CA SER A 279 -11.97 -6.13 4.17
C SER A 279 -13.48 -6.34 4.02
N LYS A 280 -14.14 -5.52 3.19
CA LYS A 280 -15.57 -5.63 2.85
C LYS A 280 -15.87 -6.79 1.90
N LEU A 281 -14.87 -7.31 1.19
CA LEU A 281 -15.08 -8.39 0.24
C LEU A 281 -15.30 -9.74 0.97
N PRO A 282 -16.15 -10.62 0.42
CA PRO A 282 -16.25 -12.00 0.91
C PRO A 282 -15.07 -12.84 0.40
N GLY A 283 -14.75 -13.93 1.11
CA GLY A 283 -13.65 -14.83 0.75
C GLY A 283 -13.77 -15.39 -0.68
N SER A 284 -14.99 -15.63 -1.17
CA SER A 284 -15.25 -16.07 -2.55
C SER A 284 -14.86 -15.04 -3.62
N THR A 285 -14.97 -13.74 -3.34
CA THR A 285 -14.47 -12.69 -4.24
C THR A 285 -12.95 -12.58 -4.15
N ILE A 286 -12.40 -12.68 -2.94
CA ILE A 286 -10.95 -12.66 -2.69
C ILE A 286 -10.24 -13.83 -3.41
N GLN A 287 -10.86 -15.03 -3.43
CA GLN A 287 -10.39 -16.22 -4.15
C GLN A 287 -10.14 -15.97 -5.66
N ILE A 288 -11.02 -15.23 -6.31
CA ILE A 288 -11.05 -15.02 -7.78
C ILE A 288 -10.58 -13.62 -8.20
N LEU A 289 -10.10 -12.80 -7.26
CA LEU A 289 -9.66 -11.43 -7.51
C LEU A 289 -8.53 -11.39 -8.56
N GLY A 290 -8.62 -10.49 -9.54
CA GLY A 290 -7.72 -10.45 -10.70
C GLY A 290 -8.06 -11.41 -11.85
N ALA A 291 -8.88 -12.44 -11.64
CA ALA A 291 -9.38 -13.33 -12.72
C ALA A 291 -10.71 -12.84 -13.35
N GLU A 292 -11.12 -11.62 -13.04
CA GLU A 292 -12.44 -11.04 -13.33
C GLU A 292 -12.83 -11.09 -14.81
N LYS A 293 -11.90 -10.77 -15.73
CA LYS A 293 -12.14 -10.84 -17.18
C LYS A 293 -12.54 -12.26 -17.63
N THR A 294 -11.87 -13.27 -17.09
CA THR A 294 -12.16 -14.69 -17.36
C THR A 294 -13.45 -15.13 -16.70
N LEU A 295 -13.70 -14.70 -15.45
CA LEU A 295 -14.94 -14.94 -14.71
C LEU A 295 -16.17 -14.39 -15.46
N TYR A 296 -16.18 -13.12 -15.83
CA TYR A 296 -17.30 -12.50 -16.54
C TYR A 296 -17.49 -13.08 -17.95
N ARG A 297 -16.43 -13.52 -18.61
CA ARG A 297 -16.52 -14.26 -19.88
C ARG A 297 -17.23 -15.61 -19.67
N ALA A 298 -16.77 -16.41 -18.70
CA ALA A 298 -17.35 -17.71 -18.39
C ALA A 298 -18.83 -17.63 -17.97
N LEU A 299 -19.19 -16.63 -17.16
CA LEU A 299 -20.59 -16.38 -16.76
C LEU A 299 -21.47 -16.04 -17.97
N LYS A 300 -20.98 -15.21 -18.91
CA LYS A 300 -21.72 -14.88 -20.15
C LYS A 300 -21.88 -16.09 -21.08
N THR A 301 -20.87 -16.96 -21.17
CA THR A 301 -20.89 -18.15 -22.04
C THR A 301 -21.44 -19.41 -21.34
N LYS A 302 -21.84 -19.32 -20.06
CA LYS A 302 -22.21 -20.47 -19.20
C LYS A 302 -21.16 -21.58 -19.16
N GLN A 303 -19.88 -21.20 -19.24
CA GLN A 303 -18.73 -22.10 -19.12
C GLN A 303 -18.25 -22.18 -17.67
N ALA A 304 -17.34 -23.12 -17.38
CA ALA A 304 -16.72 -23.26 -16.08
C ALA A 304 -15.97 -21.97 -15.68
N THR A 305 -16.20 -21.50 -14.45
CA THR A 305 -15.56 -20.31 -13.88
C THR A 305 -14.12 -20.60 -13.45
N PRO A 306 -13.23 -19.58 -13.41
CA PRO A 306 -11.88 -19.74 -12.86
C PRO A 306 -11.94 -20.08 -11.37
N LYS A 307 -11.12 -21.04 -10.93
CA LYS A 307 -11.08 -21.52 -9.53
C LYS A 307 -10.20 -20.66 -8.60
N TYR A 308 -9.39 -19.77 -9.17
CA TYR A 308 -8.43 -18.92 -8.45
C TYR A 308 -8.06 -17.69 -9.30
N GLY A 309 -7.65 -16.62 -8.63
CA GLY A 309 -7.06 -15.41 -9.21
C GLY A 309 -5.64 -15.17 -8.68
N LEU A 310 -5.37 -13.97 -8.17
CA LEU A 310 -4.06 -13.55 -7.63
C LEU A 310 -3.50 -14.50 -6.55
N ILE A 311 -4.38 -15.13 -5.76
CA ILE A 311 -4.02 -16.07 -4.69
C ILE A 311 -3.31 -17.33 -5.21
N TYR A 312 -3.43 -17.67 -6.50
CA TYR A 312 -2.69 -18.77 -7.11
C TYR A 312 -1.15 -18.65 -6.95
N HIS A 313 -0.64 -17.43 -6.79
CA HIS A 313 0.78 -17.20 -6.61
C HIS A 313 1.27 -17.32 -5.16
N ALA A 314 0.37 -17.48 -4.18
CA ALA A 314 0.72 -17.65 -2.76
C ALA A 314 1.53 -18.96 -2.54
N PRO A 315 2.44 -19.02 -1.55
CA PRO A 315 3.28 -20.20 -1.31
C PRO A 315 2.48 -21.49 -1.11
N LEU A 316 1.51 -21.47 -0.19
CA LEU A 316 0.62 -22.60 0.15
C LEU A 316 -0.04 -23.22 -1.11
N VAL A 317 -0.75 -22.39 -1.89
CA VAL A 317 -1.47 -22.84 -3.10
C VAL A 317 -0.51 -23.28 -4.22
N ARG A 318 0.74 -22.79 -4.20
CA ARG A 318 1.75 -23.20 -5.20
C ARG A 318 2.30 -24.59 -4.89
N GLN A 319 2.57 -24.88 -3.62
CA GLN A 319 3.14 -26.14 -3.11
C GLN A 319 2.15 -27.30 -3.22
N ALA A 320 0.88 -27.07 -2.91
CA ALA A 320 -0.21 -28.05 -2.96
C ALA A 320 -0.29 -28.91 -4.25
N ALA A 321 -0.73 -30.15 -4.12
CA ALA A 321 -1.06 -31.04 -5.24
C ALA A 321 -2.15 -30.43 -6.17
N PRO A 322 -2.07 -30.62 -7.51
CA PRO A 322 -2.89 -29.88 -8.49
C PRO A 322 -4.41 -30.05 -8.33
N GLU A 323 -4.86 -31.16 -7.75
CA GLU A 323 -6.27 -31.43 -7.46
C GLU A 323 -6.75 -30.62 -6.24
N ASN A 324 -5.94 -30.65 -5.18
CA ASN A 324 -6.19 -29.95 -3.91
C ASN A 324 -5.97 -28.43 -3.98
N LYS A 325 -5.19 -27.90 -4.93
CA LYS A 325 -5.02 -26.44 -5.17
C LYS A 325 -6.33 -25.65 -5.14
N SER A 326 -7.43 -26.24 -5.63
CA SER A 326 -8.73 -25.57 -5.65
C SER A 326 -9.57 -25.70 -4.37
N LYS A 327 -9.28 -26.69 -3.52
CA LYS A 327 -9.79 -26.79 -2.14
C LYS A 327 -9.05 -25.75 -1.27
N ILE A 328 -7.72 -25.76 -1.35
CA ILE A 328 -6.80 -24.96 -0.54
C ILE A 328 -6.92 -23.46 -0.87
N ALA A 329 -6.98 -23.08 -2.15
CA ALA A 329 -7.25 -21.68 -2.53
C ALA A 329 -8.61 -21.15 -2.01
N ARG A 330 -9.57 -22.03 -1.69
CA ARG A 330 -10.84 -21.64 -1.06
C ARG A 330 -10.70 -21.48 0.45
N SER A 331 -10.04 -22.41 1.14
CA SER A 331 -9.77 -22.32 2.59
C SER A 331 -8.91 -21.09 2.89
N LEU A 332 -7.78 -20.94 2.18
CA LEU A 332 -6.89 -19.78 2.29
C LEU A 332 -7.61 -18.46 2.02
N ALA A 333 -8.49 -18.38 1.01
CA ALA A 333 -9.22 -17.14 0.73
C ALA A 333 -10.28 -16.80 1.80
N ALA A 334 -10.87 -17.81 2.47
CA ALA A 334 -11.78 -17.61 3.59
C ALA A 334 -11.05 -17.12 4.85
N LYS A 335 -9.94 -17.78 5.21
CA LYS A 335 -9.04 -17.41 6.31
C LYS A 335 -8.41 -16.03 6.09
N SER A 336 -7.88 -15.78 4.89
CA SER A 336 -7.40 -14.44 4.48
C SER A 336 -8.46 -13.35 4.67
N ALA A 337 -9.73 -13.62 4.36
CA ALA A 337 -10.80 -12.64 4.54
C ALA A 337 -11.10 -12.33 6.02
N LEU A 338 -10.82 -13.27 6.93
CA LEU A 338 -10.89 -13.08 8.37
C LEU A 338 -9.68 -12.26 8.85
N ALA A 339 -8.45 -12.69 8.53
CA ALA A 339 -7.22 -11.98 8.84
C ALA A 339 -7.20 -10.52 8.32
N ILE A 340 -7.63 -10.27 7.09
CA ILE A 340 -7.78 -8.91 6.52
C ILE A 340 -8.70 -8.03 7.38
N ARG A 341 -9.81 -8.58 7.90
CA ARG A 341 -10.74 -7.84 8.75
C ARG A 341 -10.13 -7.60 10.12
N CYS A 342 -9.46 -8.59 10.71
CA CYS A 342 -8.71 -8.42 11.95
C CYS A 342 -7.67 -7.31 11.81
N ASP A 343 -6.82 -7.33 10.78
CA ASP A 343 -5.84 -6.28 10.50
C ASP A 343 -6.49 -4.90 10.34
N ALA A 344 -7.54 -4.79 9.50
CA ALA A 344 -8.22 -3.52 9.22
C ALA A 344 -8.94 -2.92 10.44
N PHE A 345 -9.56 -3.74 11.29
CA PHE A 345 -10.33 -3.28 12.46
C PHE A 345 -9.49 -3.19 13.74
N ALA A 346 -8.43 -4.00 13.91
CA ALA A 346 -7.50 -3.89 15.04
C ALA A 346 -6.72 -2.58 14.99
N ARG A 347 -6.37 -2.11 13.79
CA ARG A 347 -5.75 -0.80 13.56
C ARG A 347 -6.58 0.37 14.13
N LEU A 348 -7.92 0.28 14.04
CA LEU A 348 -8.83 1.26 14.63
C LEU A 348 -8.80 1.27 16.17
N ARG A 349 -8.44 0.13 16.79
CA ARG A 349 -8.40 -0.07 18.25
C ARG A 349 -7.02 0.14 18.87
N ASN A 350 -5.96 0.33 18.08
CA ASN A 350 -4.55 0.38 18.53
C ASN A 350 -4.12 -0.88 19.29
N LEU A 351 -4.64 -2.05 18.91
CA LEU A 351 -4.19 -3.33 19.42
C LEU A 351 -3.14 -3.89 18.45
N GLU A 352 -1.89 -3.92 18.90
CA GLU A 352 -0.82 -4.66 18.20
C GLU A 352 -1.02 -6.15 18.47
N GLY A 353 -1.25 -6.94 17.42
CA GLY A 353 -1.52 -8.38 17.54
C GLY A 353 -1.39 -9.11 16.21
N GLY A 354 -0.33 -9.92 16.09
CA GLY A 354 -0.07 -10.79 14.93
C GLY A 354 -0.43 -12.27 15.17
N ASP A 355 -0.94 -12.59 16.36
CA ASP A 355 -1.09 -13.98 16.83
C ASP A 355 -2.16 -14.77 16.04
N LEU A 356 -3.15 -14.09 15.46
CA LEU A 356 -4.25 -14.75 14.75
C LEU A 356 -3.81 -15.35 13.41
N GLY A 357 -2.92 -14.68 12.68
CA GLY A 357 -2.43 -15.16 11.37
C GLY A 357 -1.67 -16.47 11.49
N ALA A 358 -0.74 -16.56 12.46
CA ALA A 358 0.07 -17.75 12.71
C ALA A 358 -0.78 -18.96 13.13
N CYS A 359 -1.75 -18.78 14.04
CA CYS A 359 -2.67 -19.86 14.42
C CYS A 359 -3.53 -20.33 13.24
N GLU A 360 -3.99 -19.42 12.37
CA GLU A 360 -4.76 -19.80 11.18
C GLU A 360 -3.93 -20.48 10.09
N GLU A 361 -2.61 -20.25 10.02
CA GLU A 361 -1.71 -21.01 9.13
C GLU A 361 -1.54 -22.45 9.60
N GLU A 362 -1.27 -22.68 10.89
CA GLU A 362 -1.10 -24.02 11.44
C GLU A 362 -2.35 -24.87 11.19
N GLU A 363 -3.56 -24.30 11.33
CA GLU A 363 -4.81 -24.98 10.97
C GLU A 363 -4.91 -25.35 9.48
N ILE A 364 -4.41 -24.50 8.56
CA ILE A 364 -4.42 -24.80 7.11
C ILE A 364 -3.39 -25.88 6.76
N TYR A 365 -2.19 -25.85 7.35
CA TYR A 365 -1.19 -26.91 7.19
C TYR A 365 -1.69 -28.26 7.75
N GLU A 366 -2.45 -28.24 8.84
CA GLU A 366 -3.18 -29.41 9.35
C GLU A 366 -4.30 -29.89 8.41
N GLU A 367 -5.05 -28.99 7.75
CA GLU A 367 -6.04 -29.36 6.72
C GLU A 367 -5.35 -29.99 5.49
N ASP A 368 -4.23 -29.43 5.02
CA ASP A 368 -3.48 -29.90 3.86
C ASP A 368 -2.88 -31.30 4.11
N THR A 369 -2.23 -31.51 5.27
CA THR A 369 -1.65 -32.81 5.63
C THR A 369 -2.70 -33.90 5.86
N LYS A 370 -3.89 -33.56 6.37
CA LYS A 370 -5.03 -34.51 6.45
C LYS A 370 -5.56 -34.85 5.05
N MET A 371 -5.66 -33.88 4.14
CA MET A 371 -6.07 -34.13 2.75
C MET A 371 -5.03 -34.95 1.96
N GLU A 372 -3.73 -34.79 2.20
CA GLU A 372 -2.71 -35.64 1.60
C GLU A 372 -2.75 -37.08 2.14
N ALA A 373 -3.08 -37.28 3.42
CA ALA A 373 -3.28 -38.62 4.00
C ALA A 373 -4.55 -39.31 3.44
N ASP A 374 -5.67 -38.58 3.31
CA ASP A 374 -6.91 -39.10 2.72
C ASP A 374 -6.69 -39.52 1.24
N ASP A 375 -5.89 -38.78 0.47
CA ASP A 375 -5.56 -39.11 -0.93
C ASP A 375 -4.60 -40.33 -1.05
N GLU A 376 -3.88 -40.71 0.01
CA GLU A 376 -3.08 -41.96 0.07
C GLU A 376 -3.92 -43.20 0.47
N GLU A 377 -5.06 -43.03 1.16
CA GLU A 377 -5.94 -44.12 1.59
C GLU A 377 -6.98 -44.58 0.54
N GLU A 378 -7.10 -43.93 -0.64
CA GLU A 378 -7.92 -44.41 -1.76
C GLU A 378 -7.13 -45.27 -2.79
N PRO A 379 -7.02 -46.61 -2.63
CA PRO A 379 -6.59 -47.47 -3.72
C PRO A 379 -7.66 -47.51 -4.80
N LYS A 380 -7.26 -47.25 -6.05
CA LYS A 380 -8.15 -47.26 -7.24
C LYS A 380 -8.81 -48.62 -7.47
N THR A 381 -9.99 -48.84 -6.89
CA THR A 381 -10.93 -49.86 -7.37
C THR A 381 -11.70 -49.34 -8.57
N GLU A 382 -11.18 -49.59 -9.78
CA GLU A 382 -11.93 -49.41 -11.02
C GLU A 382 -13.11 -50.40 -11.10
N GLU A 383 -14.31 -49.97 -10.68
CA GLU A 383 -15.53 -50.66 -11.11
C GLU A 383 -15.94 -50.19 -12.52
N PRO A 384 -16.21 -51.11 -13.47
CA PRO A 384 -16.51 -50.75 -14.85
C PRO A 384 -17.89 -50.09 -14.98
N SER A 385 -17.90 -48.79 -15.31
CA SER A 385 -19.12 -48.01 -15.49
C SER A 385 -20.12 -48.66 -16.47
N LYS A 386 -21.28 -49.07 -15.97
CA LYS A 386 -22.37 -49.60 -16.80
C LYS A 386 -22.92 -48.50 -17.70
N LYS A 387 -22.72 -48.66 -19.02
CA LYS A 387 -23.31 -47.82 -20.08
C LYS A 387 -24.83 -47.69 -19.88
N ARG A 388 -25.30 -46.48 -19.55
CA ARG A 388 -26.73 -46.14 -19.70
C ARG A 388 -27.07 -46.03 -21.18
N LYS A 389 -27.61 -47.12 -21.75
CA LYS A 389 -28.38 -47.06 -23.00
C LYS A 389 -29.58 -46.12 -22.79
N LYS A 390 -29.81 -45.22 -23.75
CA LYS A 390 -31.14 -44.64 -23.99
C LYS A 390 -31.84 -45.54 -24.99
N GLU A 391 -32.92 -46.19 -24.58
CA GLU A 391 -33.96 -46.73 -25.46
C GLU A 391 -35.29 -46.10 -24.99
N ALA A 392 -36.12 -45.71 -25.95
CA ALA A 392 -37.38 -45.01 -25.74
C ALA A 392 -38.56 -45.96 -25.99
N GLU A 393 -39.77 -45.61 -25.54
CA GLU A 393 -41.06 -46.13 -26.06
C GLU A 393 -42.22 -45.22 -25.56
N PRO A 394 -43.45 -45.27 -26.12
CA PRO A 394 -44.01 -44.06 -26.77
C PRO A 394 -45.51 -43.79 -26.50
N GLU A 395 -46.11 -42.91 -27.34
CA GLU A 395 -47.56 -42.80 -27.64
C GLU A 395 -48.50 -42.16 -26.58
N THR A 396 -49.59 -41.44 -26.90
CA THR A 396 -50.24 -41.08 -28.20
C THR A 396 -51.17 -39.84 -28.06
N VAL A 397 -51.24 -38.97 -29.09
CA VAL A 397 -52.47 -38.40 -29.77
C VAL A 397 -53.48 -37.57 -28.91
N GLU A 398 -54.10 -36.43 -29.31
CA GLU A 398 -54.54 -35.94 -30.64
C GLU A 398 -54.53 -34.39 -30.82
N GLU A 399 -54.84 -33.95 -32.07
CA GLU A 399 -54.95 -32.58 -32.64
C GLU A 399 -56.22 -31.78 -32.18
N PRO A 400 -56.54 -30.53 -32.64
CA PRO A 400 -56.21 -29.82 -33.90
C PRO A 400 -55.62 -28.39 -33.68
N ALA A 401 -55.47 -27.44 -34.64
CA ALA A 401 -56.00 -27.27 -36.01
C ALA A 401 -55.08 -26.41 -36.94
N LYS A 402 -55.58 -26.00 -38.12
CA LYS A 402 -54.83 -25.36 -39.24
C LYS A 402 -55.23 -23.91 -39.56
N LYS A 403 -54.26 -23.12 -40.08
CA LYS A 403 -54.29 -22.20 -41.28
C LYS A 403 -53.11 -21.19 -41.18
N GLY A 404 -52.36 -20.80 -42.23
CA GLY A 404 -52.19 -21.35 -43.59
C GLY A 404 -51.52 -20.37 -44.60
N LYS A 405 -50.56 -20.90 -45.39
CA LYS A 405 -50.10 -20.45 -46.76
C LYS A 405 -49.13 -19.25 -46.99
N HIS A 406 -48.36 -19.46 -48.07
CA HIS A 406 -47.47 -18.61 -48.90
C HIS A 406 -46.11 -18.16 -48.31
N GLU A 407 -44.89 -18.35 -48.87
CA GLU A 407 -44.32 -18.73 -50.20
C GLU A 407 -43.64 -17.54 -50.93
N VAL A 408 -42.44 -17.79 -51.52
CA VAL A 408 -41.55 -16.85 -52.29
C VAL A 408 -40.96 -15.70 -51.42
N ALA A 409 -39.74 -15.15 -51.60
CA ALA A 409 -38.68 -15.29 -52.62
C ALA A 409 -37.26 -15.09 -52.05
N MET A 410 -36.24 -15.45 -52.84
CA MET A 410 -34.88 -14.93 -52.73
C MET A 410 -34.84 -13.42 -53.05
N VAL A 411 -33.94 -12.64 -52.46
CA VAL A 411 -33.06 -11.66 -53.15
C VAL A 411 -31.80 -11.45 -52.30
N SER A 412 -30.66 -11.39 -52.97
CA SER A 412 -29.33 -11.09 -52.42
C SER A 412 -29.12 -9.60 -52.16
N HIS A 413 -28.35 -9.26 -51.13
CA HIS A 413 -27.18 -8.39 -51.28
C HIS A 413 -26.18 -8.54 -50.13
#